data_AF-A0A7V5HZC8-F1
#
_entry.id   AF-A0A7V5HZC8-F1
#
_cell.length_a   1.000
_cell.length_b   1.000
_cell.length_c   1.000
_cell.angle_alpha   90.00
_cell.angle_beta   90.00
_cell.angle_gamma   90.00
#
_symmetry.space_group_name_H-M   'P 1'
#
loop_
_entity.id
_entity.type
_entity.pdbx_description
1 polymer ?
#
loop_
_entity_poly.entity_id
_entity_poly.type
_entity_poly.pdbx_seq_one_letter_code
_entity_poly.pdbx_strand_id
1 'polypeptide(L)'
;MEKWEEKLPPRVRERLTSIKITPEDRARIKAQEKVKSILSAFYQDKLTPEQLGEEFKKLEIENREFLIKEAQTRIVDSIGLQILPEDFKKRGKALLVLERLKKEAKPSLIKAEINLLGELIKRCKEEKERVYSQLKQQVEENPELRMRKAKTEGGEEILVQLSVDEAVLTLPEWREFVSQHEEACSSQFAQLIDRIKNLL
;
A
#
# COMPACT_ATOMS: atom_id res chain seq x y z
N MET A 1 -12.97 -32.26 -31.36
CA MET A 1 -13.34 -31.47 -30.17
C MET A 1 -14.81 -31.08 -30.33
N GLU A 2 -15.67 -31.56 -29.43
CA GLU A 2 -17.11 -31.26 -29.44
C GLU A 2 -17.33 -29.74 -29.46
N LYS A 3 -18.18 -29.22 -30.35
CA LYS A 3 -18.55 -27.80 -30.36
C LYS A 3 -19.50 -27.53 -29.20
N TRP A 4 -18.94 -27.32 -28.02
CA TRP A 4 -19.67 -26.94 -26.80
C TRP A 4 -20.55 -25.69 -27.00
N GLU A 5 -20.20 -24.87 -27.98
CA GLU A 5 -20.94 -23.69 -28.43
C GLU A 5 -22.37 -24.01 -28.93
N GLU A 6 -22.62 -25.22 -29.45
CA GLU A 6 -23.94 -25.62 -29.95
C GLU A 6 -24.93 -26.01 -28.83
N LYS A 7 -24.43 -26.32 -27.63
CA LYS A 7 -25.23 -26.69 -26.44
C LYS A 7 -25.72 -25.47 -25.64
N LEU A 8 -25.36 -24.25 -26.05
CA LEU A 8 -25.73 -23.03 -25.31
C LEU A 8 -27.11 -22.47 -25.73
N PRO A 9 -27.93 -21.98 -24.78
CA PRO A 9 -29.20 -21.34 -25.09
C PRO A 9 -29.04 -20.17 -26.08
N PRO A 10 -30.01 -19.92 -26.99
CA PRO A 10 -29.91 -18.90 -28.04
C PRO A 10 -29.50 -17.51 -27.52
N ARG A 11 -30.08 -17.07 -26.38
CA ARG A 11 -29.75 -15.79 -25.73
C ARG A 11 -28.31 -15.72 -25.21
N VAL A 12 -27.72 -16.85 -24.82
CA VAL A 12 -26.33 -16.92 -24.36
C VAL A 12 -25.36 -16.84 -25.54
N ARG A 13 -25.71 -17.46 -26.68
CA ARG A 13 -24.95 -17.33 -27.93
C ARG A 13 -24.96 -15.89 -28.44
N GLU A 14 -26.10 -15.21 -28.44
CA GLU A 14 -26.19 -13.78 -28.81
C GLU A 14 -25.34 -12.88 -27.90
N ARG A 15 -25.35 -13.13 -26.58
CA ARG A 15 -24.51 -12.40 -25.61
C ARG A 15 -23.01 -12.69 -25.76
N LEU A 16 -22.63 -13.89 -26.19
CA LEU A 16 -21.23 -14.23 -26.48
C LEU A 16 -20.75 -13.61 -27.79
N THR A 17 -21.62 -13.53 -28.81
CA THR A 17 -21.30 -12.84 -30.06
C THR A 17 -21.14 -11.33 -29.91
N SER A 18 -21.77 -10.71 -28.91
CA SER A 18 -21.58 -9.29 -28.58
C SER A 18 -20.30 -9.02 -27.77
N ILE A 19 -19.74 -10.03 -27.08
CA ILE A 19 -18.45 -9.96 -26.39
C ILE A 19 -17.37 -10.54 -27.31
N LYS A 20 -17.13 -9.91 -28.47
CA LYS A 20 -15.98 -10.26 -29.30
C LYS A 20 -14.72 -9.63 -28.71
N ILE A 21 -13.97 -10.41 -27.94
CA ILE A 21 -12.62 -10.04 -27.52
C ILE A 21 -11.78 -9.83 -28.78
N THR A 22 -11.42 -8.57 -29.03
CA THR A 22 -10.65 -8.18 -30.21
C THR A 22 -9.20 -8.68 -30.09
N PRO A 23 -8.45 -8.78 -31.21
CA PRO A 23 -7.01 -9.03 -31.15
C PRO A 23 -6.26 -7.98 -30.30
N GLU A 24 -6.73 -6.74 -30.31
CA GLU A 24 -6.24 -5.63 -29.48
C GLU A 24 -6.50 -5.88 -27.99
N ASP A 25 -7.71 -6.33 -27.62
CA ASP A 25 -8.02 -6.73 -26.24
C ASP A 25 -7.12 -7.87 -25.75
N ARG A 26 -6.87 -8.87 -26.60
CA ARG A 26 -5.94 -9.97 -26.27
C ARG A 26 -4.50 -9.48 -26.08
N ALA A 27 -4.03 -8.56 -26.92
CA ALA A 27 -2.70 -7.98 -26.79
C ALA A 27 -2.56 -7.16 -25.50
N ARG A 28 -3.59 -6.36 -25.17
CA ARG A 28 -3.67 -5.61 -23.92
C ARG A 28 -3.64 -6.51 -22.69
N ILE A 29 -4.46 -7.56 -22.65
CA ILE A 29 -4.48 -8.52 -21.53
C ILE A 29 -3.10 -9.15 -21.31
N LYS A 30 -2.45 -9.62 -22.39
CA LYS A 30 -1.09 -10.19 -22.31
C LYS A 30 -0.06 -9.17 -21.80
N ALA A 31 -0.17 -7.92 -22.24
CA ALA A 31 0.72 -6.86 -21.78
C ALA A 31 0.54 -6.57 -20.29
N GLN A 32 -0.69 -6.58 -19.78
CA GLN A 32 -0.98 -6.43 -18.35
C GLN A 32 -0.47 -7.61 -17.51
N GLU A 33 -0.60 -8.84 -18.01
CA GLU A 33 0.00 -10.02 -17.37
C GLU A 33 1.53 -9.90 -17.27
N LYS A 34 2.17 -9.38 -18.33
CA LYS A 34 3.61 -9.11 -18.32
C LYS A 34 3.99 -8.06 -17.28
N VAL A 35 3.22 -6.98 -17.14
CA VAL A 35 3.41 -5.98 -16.07
C VAL A 35 3.33 -6.64 -14.69
N LYS A 36 2.33 -7.48 -14.44
CA LYS A 36 2.21 -8.21 -13.17
C LYS A 36 3.42 -9.09 -12.88
N SER A 37 3.91 -9.82 -13.88
CA SER A 37 5.10 -10.67 -13.75
C SER A 37 6.35 -9.86 -13.42
N ILE A 38 6.59 -8.76 -14.15
CA ILE A 38 7.72 -7.85 -13.90
C ILE A 38 7.64 -7.26 -12.47
N LEU A 39 6.47 -6.77 -12.07
CA LEU A 39 6.28 -6.20 -10.73
C LEU A 39 6.43 -7.25 -9.63
N SER A 40 5.99 -8.48 -9.86
CA SER A 40 6.20 -9.59 -8.91
C SER A 40 7.69 -9.83 -8.67
N ALA A 41 8.50 -9.87 -9.73
CA ALA A 41 9.95 -9.99 -9.60
C ALA A 41 10.58 -8.79 -8.87
N PHE A 42 10.08 -7.58 -9.13
CA PHE A 42 10.48 -6.38 -8.40
C PHE A 42 10.16 -6.45 -6.90
N TYR A 43 8.95 -6.86 -6.52
CA TYR A 43 8.56 -6.99 -5.11
C TYR A 43 9.29 -8.14 -4.39
N GLN A 44 9.77 -9.15 -5.12
CA GLN A 44 10.57 -10.25 -4.58
C GLN A 44 12.09 -9.96 -4.56
N ASP A 45 12.49 -8.69 -4.70
CA ASP A 45 13.90 -8.26 -4.74
C ASP A 45 14.75 -8.85 -5.88
N LYS A 46 14.11 -9.46 -6.88
CA LYS A 46 14.80 -10.01 -8.07
C LYS A 46 15.13 -8.93 -9.09
N LEU A 47 14.49 -7.76 -9.00
CA LEU A 47 14.76 -6.60 -9.85
C LEU A 47 15.03 -5.34 -9.02
N THR A 48 16.09 -4.63 -9.39
CA THR A 48 16.34 -3.27 -8.93
C THR A 48 15.44 -2.26 -9.67
N PRO A 49 15.27 -1.04 -9.15
CA PRO A 49 14.57 0.04 -9.85
C PRO A 49 15.11 0.30 -11.26
N GLU A 50 16.43 0.22 -11.46
CA GLU A 50 17.06 0.35 -12.78
C GLU A 50 16.66 -0.80 -13.71
N GLN A 51 16.77 -2.04 -13.24
CA GLN A 51 16.42 -3.24 -14.02
C GLN A 51 14.92 -3.25 -14.38
N LEU A 52 14.06 -2.77 -13.48
CA LEU A 52 12.65 -2.55 -13.76
C LEU A 52 12.48 -1.60 -14.95
N GLY A 53 13.19 -0.48 -14.98
CA GLY A 53 13.16 0.45 -16.11
C GLY A 53 13.58 -0.20 -17.43
N GLU A 54 14.62 -1.03 -17.41
CA GLU A 54 15.07 -1.78 -18.60
C GLU A 54 14.04 -2.78 -19.10
N GLU A 55 13.31 -3.47 -18.21
CA GLU A 55 12.20 -4.35 -18.61
C GLU A 55 11.08 -3.59 -19.31
N PHE A 56 10.75 -2.37 -18.84
CA PHE A 56 9.72 -1.53 -19.47
C PHE A 56 10.18 -0.93 -20.81
N LYS A 57 11.48 -0.67 -21.00
CA LYS A 57 12.03 -0.24 -22.30
C LYS A 57 11.92 -1.33 -23.38
N LYS A 58 11.91 -2.62 -22.99
CA LYS A 58 11.75 -3.75 -23.91
C LYS A 58 10.30 -3.95 -24.38
N LEU A 59 9.33 -3.26 -23.79
CA LEU A 59 7.92 -3.35 -24.19
C LEU A 59 7.66 -2.53 -25.46
N GLU A 60 6.70 -2.97 -26.28
CA GLU A 60 6.28 -2.28 -27.49
C GLU A 60 5.83 -0.84 -27.20
N ILE A 61 6.14 0.09 -28.12
CA ILE A 61 6.00 1.54 -27.90
C ILE A 61 4.54 1.97 -27.82
N GLU A 62 3.65 1.40 -28.65
CA GLU A 62 2.25 1.83 -28.77
C GLU A 62 1.46 1.76 -27.46
N ASN A 63 1.81 0.84 -26.55
CA ASN A 63 1.15 0.67 -25.25
C ASN A 63 2.04 1.00 -24.04
N ARG A 64 3.29 1.45 -24.28
CA ARG A 64 4.29 1.56 -23.21
C ARG A 64 3.86 2.51 -22.10
N GLU A 65 3.33 3.68 -22.46
CA GLU A 65 2.97 4.73 -21.50
C GLU A 65 1.80 4.32 -20.62
N PHE A 66 0.78 3.66 -21.19
CA PHE A 66 -0.32 3.07 -20.43
C PHE A 66 0.19 2.02 -19.43
N LEU A 67 1.09 1.13 -19.86
CA LEU A 67 1.65 0.08 -19.00
C LEU A 67 2.55 0.65 -17.91
N ILE A 68 3.32 1.70 -18.22
CA ILE A 68 4.12 2.45 -17.23
C ILE A 68 3.19 3.04 -16.17
N LYS A 69 2.11 3.71 -16.58
CA LYS A 69 1.13 4.28 -15.66
C LYS A 69 0.49 3.21 -14.78
N GLU A 70 0.07 2.08 -15.35
CA GLU A 70 -0.44 0.96 -14.57
C GLU A 70 0.58 0.46 -13.54
N ALA A 71 1.84 0.33 -13.93
CA ALA A 71 2.90 -0.11 -13.04
C ALA A 71 3.18 0.88 -11.91
N GLN A 72 3.24 2.17 -12.23
CA GLN A 72 3.42 3.23 -11.25
C GLN A 72 2.24 3.27 -10.26
N THR A 73 0.99 3.17 -10.74
CA THR A 73 -0.18 3.11 -9.86
C THR A 73 -0.09 1.93 -8.89
N ARG A 74 0.25 0.73 -9.38
CA ARG A 74 0.44 -0.46 -8.52
C ARG A 74 1.56 -0.28 -7.49
N ILE A 75 2.66 0.39 -7.86
CA ILE A 75 3.75 0.70 -6.92
C ILE A 75 3.27 1.69 -5.87
N VAL A 76 2.54 2.74 -6.24
CA VAL A 76 1.96 3.70 -5.30
C VAL A 76 0.99 3.00 -4.34
N ASP A 77 0.08 2.16 -4.86
CA ASP A 77 -0.89 1.40 -4.06
C ASP A 77 -0.25 0.44 -3.07
N SER A 78 0.98 0.01 -3.34
CA SER A 78 1.71 -0.86 -2.42
C SER A 78 2.26 -0.10 -1.20
N ILE A 79 2.45 1.22 -1.30
CA ILE A 79 3.00 2.04 -0.22
C ILE A 79 1.93 2.15 0.88
N GLY A 80 2.32 1.90 2.13
CA GLY A 80 1.46 2.06 3.29
C GLY A 80 2.17 2.84 4.40
N LEU A 81 1.40 3.29 5.40
CA LEU A 81 1.93 4.03 6.55
C LEU A 81 2.99 3.25 7.36
N GLN A 82 2.94 1.91 7.33
CA GLN A 82 3.87 1.02 8.05
C GLN A 82 4.99 0.47 7.16
N ILE A 83 5.22 1.08 5.98
CA ILE A 83 6.27 0.63 5.06
C ILE A 83 7.67 0.76 5.69
N LEU A 84 8.54 -0.21 5.40
CA LEU A 84 9.94 -0.13 5.81
C LEU A 84 10.69 0.98 5.04
N PRO A 85 11.66 1.67 5.66
CA PRO A 85 12.41 2.72 4.99
C PRO A 85 13.14 2.27 3.72
N GLU A 86 13.69 1.04 3.68
CA GLU A 86 14.35 0.52 2.47
C GLU A 86 13.35 0.31 1.33
N ASP A 87 12.19 -0.26 1.64
CA ASP A 87 11.12 -0.50 0.68
C ASP A 87 10.55 0.80 0.12
N PHE A 88 10.35 1.81 0.98
CA PHE A 88 9.90 3.12 0.57
C PHE A 88 10.88 3.77 -0.41
N LYS A 89 12.19 3.74 -0.09
CA LYS A 89 13.24 4.26 -0.98
C LYS A 89 13.27 3.51 -2.31
N LYS A 90 13.18 2.18 -2.28
CA LYS A 90 13.18 1.33 -3.47
C LYS A 90 11.99 1.64 -4.39
N ARG A 91 10.79 1.74 -3.82
CA ARG A 91 9.55 2.04 -4.56
C ARG A 91 9.54 3.48 -5.09
N GLY A 92 9.96 4.45 -4.28
CA GLY A 92 10.11 5.83 -4.73
C GLY A 92 11.09 5.97 -5.90
N LYS A 93 12.23 5.26 -5.83
CA LYS A 93 13.19 5.23 -6.94
C LYS A 93 12.61 4.58 -8.20
N ALA A 94 11.86 3.47 -8.05
CA ALA A 94 11.19 2.82 -9.17
C ALA A 94 10.17 3.72 -9.87
N LEU A 95 9.37 4.47 -9.11
CA LEU A 95 8.43 5.46 -9.67
C LEU A 95 9.14 6.49 -10.55
N LEU A 96 10.29 7.02 -10.09
CA LEU A 96 11.08 7.99 -10.82
C LEU A 96 11.76 7.41 -12.06
N VAL A 97 12.24 6.16 -12.01
CA VAL A 97 12.81 5.47 -13.17
C VAL A 97 11.76 5.30 -14.25
N LEU A 98 10.58 4.80 -13.87
CA LEU A 98 9.45 4.62 -14.79
C LEU A 98 8.96 5.94 -15.36
N GLU A 99 8.90 7.00 -14.55
CA GLU A 99 8.45 8.33 -14.98
C GLU A 99 9.32 8.90 -16.10
N ARG A 100 10.64 8.70 -16.02
CA ARG A 100 11.60 9.18 -17.04
C ARG A 100 11.45 8.50 -18.40
N LEU A 101 10.70 7.41 -18.49
CA LEU A 101 10.44 6.70 -19.74
C LEU A 101 9.24 7.28 -20.52
N LYS A 102 8.45 8.16 -19.89
CA LYS A 102 7.30 8.81 -20.53
C LYS A 102 7.75 9.96 -21.43
N LYS A 103 6.89 10.34 -22.39
CA LYS A 103 7.13 11.49 -23.27
C LYS A 103 7.01 12.82 -22.51
N GLU A 104 5.98 12.94 -21.67
CA GLU A 104 5.71 14.12 -20.85
C GLU A 104 6.10 13.89 -19.39
N ALA A 105 7.36 13.49 -19.17
CA ALA A 105 7.85 13.10 -17.85
C ALA A 105 7.88 14.28 -16.86
N LYS A 106 7.37 14.04 -15.64
CA LYS A 106 7.35 15.02 -14.52
C LYS A 106 8.13 14.52 -13.29
N PRO A 107 9.39 14.03 -13.44
CA PRO A 107 10.11 13.38 -12.35
C PRO A 107 10.36 14.29 -11.14
N SER A 108 10.51 15.60 -11.36
CA SER A 108 10.72 16.57 -10.27
C SER A 108 9.47 16.74 -9.40
N LEU A 109 8.28 16.80 -10.01
CA LEU A 109 7.02 16.93 -9.27
C LEU A 109 6.72 15.65 -8.49
N ILE A 110 6.85 14.49 -9.12
CA ILE A 110 6.67 13.20 -8.44
C ILE A 110 7.66 13.04 -7.29
N LYS A 111 8.93 13.44 -7.47
CA LYS A 111 9.93 13.39 -6.40
C LYS A 111 9.55 14.27 -5.21
N ALA A 112 9.00 15.46 -5.46
CA ALA A 112 8.55 16.36 -4.40
C ALA A 112 7.42 15.73 -3.57
N GLU A 113 6.40 15.17 -4.23
CA GLU A 113 5.29 14.49 -3.55
C GLU A 113 5.75 13.23 -2.79
N ILE A 114 6.68 12.44 -3.36
CA ILE A 114 7.28 11.28 -2.66
C ILE A 114 8.03 11.75 -1.40
N ASN A 115 8.76 12.86 -1.44
CA ASN A 115 9.46 13.37 -0.26
C ASN A 115 8.47 13.77 0.84
N LEU A 116 7.40 14.49 0.50
CA LEU A 116 6.33 14.85 1.44
C LEU A 116 5.67 13.61 2.05
N LEU A 117 5.42 12.58 1.23
CA LEU A 117 4.88 11.30 1.69
C LEU A 117 5.83 10.62 2.69
N GLY A 118 7.13 10.61 2.41
CA GLY A 118 8.15 10.06 3.31
C GLY A 118 8.25 10.80 4.64
N GLU A 119 8.17 12.14 4.61
CA GLU A 119 8.15 12.97 5.82
C GLU A 119 6.90 12.72 6.66
N LEU A 120 5.73 12.57 6.03
CA LEU A 120 4.49 12.24 6.72
C LEU A 120 4.60 10.87 7.42
N ILE A 121 5.03 9.83 6.69
CA ILE A 121 5.20 8.47 7.25
C ILE A 121 6.12 8.51 8.47
N LYS A 122 7.27 9.19 8.34
CA LYS A 122 8.23 9.36 9.42
C LYS A 122 7.59 10.03 10.64
N ARG A 123 6.95 11.18 10.44
CA ARG A 123 6.28 11.95 11.50
C ARG A 123 5.20 11.14 12.21
N CYS A 124 4.38 10.42 11.46
CA CYS A 124 3.33 9.56 12.01
C CYS A 124 3.91 8.43 12.89
N LYS A 125 5.04 7.85 12.49
CA LYS A 125 5.71 6.82 13.28
C LYS A 125 6.35 7.40 14.55
N GLU A 126 7.12 8.48 14.41
CA GLU A 126 7.83 9.12 15.52
C GLU A 126 6.87 9.63 16.59
N GLU A 127 5.75 10.24 16.19
CA GLU A 127 4.77 10.76 17.15
C GLU A 127 4.08 9.64 17.93
N LYS A 128 3.74 8.52 17.26
CA LYS A 128 3.16 7.35 17.93
C LYS A 128 4.13 6.75 18.95
N GLU A 129 5.41 6.64 18.58
CA GLU A 129 6.48 6.13 19.44
C GLU A 129 6.76 7.06 20.63
N ARG A 130 6.74 8.39 20.39
CA ARG A 130 6.92 9.41 21.41
C ARG A 130 5.84 9.33 22.48
N VAL A 131 4.56 9.33 22.09
CA VAL A 131 3.44 9.26 23.04
C VAL A 131 3.43 7.93 23.78
N TYR A 132 3.69 6.82 23.09
CA TYR A 132 3.83 5.51 23.74
C TYR A 132 4.90 5.51 24.82
N SER A 133 6.09 6.04 24.50
CA SER A 133 7.22 6.10 25.44
C SER A 133 6.92 6.97 26.66
N GLN A 134 6.20 8.08 26.47
CA GLN A 134 5.76 8.94 27.58
C GLN A 134 4.78 8.22 28.52
N LEU A 135 3.77 7.54 27.96
CA LEU A 135 2.81 6.77 28.76
C LEU A 135 3.47 5.57 29.45
N LYS A 136 4.42 4.92 28.77
CA LYS A 136 5.23 3.85 29.34
C LYS A 136 5.97 4.31 30.58
N GLN A 137 6.66 5.45 30.51
CA GLN A 137 7.34 6.05 31.66
C GLN A 137 6.38 6.35 32.82
N GLN A 138 5.19 6.90 32.53
CA GLN A 138 4.18 7.15 33.57
C GLN A 138 3.71 5.88 34.28
N VAL A 139 3.53 4.78 33.54
CA VAL A 139 3.15 3.48 34.09
C VAL A 139 4.30 2.85 34.91
N GLU A 140 5.54 3.04 34.48
CA GLU A 140 6.73 2.59 35.24
C GLU A 140 6.88 3.34 36.56
N GLU A 141 6.62 4.65 36.57
CA GLU A 141 6.67 5.50 37.75
C GLU A 141 5.47 5.32 38.70
N ASN A 142 4.36 4.78 38.21
CA ASN A 142 3.15 4.56 39.00
C ASN A 142 2.60 3.11 38.86
N PRO A 143 3.06 2.17 39.72
CA PRO A 143 2.66 0.77 39.68
C PRO A 143 1.15 0.51 39.79
N GLU A 144 0.38 1.42 40.40
CA GLU A 144 -1.08 1.28 40.53
C GLU A 144 -1.79 1.31 39.17
N LEU A 145 -1.21 1.98 38.16
CA LEU A 145 -1.74 1.99 36.80
C LEU A 145 -1.72 0.60 36.13
N ARG A 146 -0.96 -0.33 36.70
CA ARG A 146 -0.87 -1.72 36.24
C ARG A 146 -1.93 -2.62 36.86
N MET A 147 -2.66 -2.16 37.88
CA MET A 147 -3.66 -2.96 38.55
C MET A 147 -5.02 -2.87 37.83
N ARG A 148 -5.61 -4.03 37.52
CA ARG A 148 -6.93 -4.13 36.88
C ARG A 148 -7.81 -5.15 37.59
N LYS A 149 -9.11 -4.90 37.61
CA LYS A 149 -10.10 -5.88 38.06
C LYS A 149 -10.47 -6.78 36.88
N ALA A 150 -10.43 -8.09 37.08
CA ALA A 150 -10.86 -9.10 36.11
C ALA A 150 -11.85 -10.07 36.77
N LYS A 151 -12.76 -10.64 35.98
CA LYS A 151 -13.70 -11.68 36.45
C LYS A 151 -13.18 -13.06 36.11
N THR A 152 -13.20 -13.97 37.06
CA THR A 152 -12.91 -15.39 36.84
C THR A 152 -14.10 -16.10 36.20
N GLU A 153 -13.91 -17.34 35.72
CA GLU A 153 -14.99 -18.17 35.16
C GLU A 153 -16.14 -18.42 36.16
N GLY A 154 -15.87 -18.34 37.47
CA GLY A 154 -16.86 -18.42 38.55
C GLY A 154 -17.55 -17.10 38.90
N GLY A 155 -17.23 -16.00 38.19
CA GLY A 155 -17.83 -14.68 38.42
C GLY A 155 -17.20 -13.85 39.55
N GLU A 156 -16.14 -14.36 40.19
CA GLU A 156 -15.41 -13.64 41.24
C GLU A 156 -14.51 -12.56 40.65
N GLU A 157 -14.51 -11.35 41.24
CA GLU A 157 -13.62 -10.27 40.85
C GLU A 157 -12.25 -10.39 41.53
N ILE A 158 -11.20 -10.60 40.74
CA ILE A 158 -9.81 -10.63 41.19
C ILE A 158 -9.03 -9.43 40.67
N LEU A 159 -8.01 -9.03 41.42
CA LEU A 159 -7.07 -8.00 41.01
C LEU A 159 -5.92 -8.65 40.23
N VAL A 160 -5.71 -8.24 38.99
CA VAL A 160 -4.65 -8.71 38.10
C VAL A 160 -3.65 -7.58 37.89
N GLN A 161 -2.36 -7.91 37.98
CA GLN A 161 -1.29 -6.99 37.65
C GLN A 161 -0.88 -7.19 36.19
N LEU A 162 -1.06 -6.16 35.37
CA LEU A 162 -0.62 -6.13 33.98
C LEU A 162 0.90 -5.92 33.89
N SER A 163 1.50 -6.31 32.78
CA SER A 163 2.80 -5.79 32.37
C SER A 163 2.71 -4.28 32.08
N VAL A 164 3.87 -3.61 32.01
CA VAL A 164 3.93 -2.18 31.67
C VAL A 164 3.28 -1.94 30.30
N ASP A 165 3.66 -2.75 29.31
CA ASP A 165 3.18 -2.57 27.94
C ASP A 165 1.66 -2.84 27.84
N GLU A 166 1.15 -3.87 28.50
CA GLU A 166 -0.30 -4.13 28.56
C GLU A 166 -1.05 -2.98 29.25
N ALA A 167 -0.52 -2.46 30.35
CA ALA A 167 -1.15 -1.35 31.06
C ALA A 167 -1.27 -0.11 30.18
N VAL A 168 -0.20 0.27 29.46
CA VAL A 168 -0.22 1.39 28.48
C VAL A 168 -1.31 1.19 27.44
N LEU A 169 -1.43 -0.01 26.85
CA LEU A 169 -2.44 -0.30 25.82
C LEU A 169 -3.89 -0.21 26.35
N THR A 170 -4.08 -0.30 27.67
CA THR A 170 -5.40 -0.13 28.31
C THR A 170 -5.73 1.31 28.71
N LEU A 171 -4.76 2.22 28.70
CA LEU A 171 -4.99 3.61 29.09
C LEU A 171 -5.98 4.30 28.12
N PRO A 172 -7.01 5.01 28.63
CA PRO A 172 -7.90 5.81 27.79
C PRO A 172 -7.15 6.81 26.91
N GLU A 173 -6.12 7.46 27.48
CA GLU A 173 -5.27 8.44 26.80
C GLU A 173 -4.57 7.84 25.58
N TRP A 174 -4.07 6.61 25.70
CA TRP A 174 -3.45 5.90 24.58
C TRP A 174 -4.47 5.58 23.49
N ARG A 175 -5.65 5.07 23.86
CA ARG A 175 -6.69 4.68 22.91
C ARG A 175 -7.24 5.88 22.14
N GLU A 176 -7.50 6.97 22.85
CA GLU A 176 -7.97 8.21 22.25
C GLU A 176 -6.91 8.79 21.30
N PHE A 177 -5.65 8.87 21.75
CA PHE A 177 -4.54 9.31 20.92
C PHE A 177 -4.41 8.46 19.65
N VAL A 178 -4.39 7.12 19.76
CA VAL A 178 -4.26 6.24 18.60
C VAL A 178 -5.40 6.45 17.61
N SER A 179 -6.63 6.57 18.08
CA SER A 179 -7.80 6.80 17.22
C SER A 179 -7.65 8.10 16.42
N GLN A 180 -7.33 9.22 17.09
CA GLN A 180 -7.19 10.53 16.44
C GLN A 180 -5.97 10.58 15.51
N HIS A 181 -4.86 9.98 15.95
CA HIS A 181 -3.61 9.96 15.20
C HIS A 181 -3.73 9.12 13.93
N GLU A 182 -4.35 7.94 14.01
CA GLU A 182 -4.57 7.07 12.85
C GLU A 182 -5.51 7.71 11.83
N GLU A 183 -6.56 8.40 12.27
CA GLU A 183 -7.46 9.16 11.39
C GLU A 183 -6.71 10.29 10.67
N ALA A 184 -5.99 11.13 11.43
CA ALA A 184 -5.24 12.26 10.89
C ALA A 184 -4.15 11.82 9.90
N CYS A 185 -3.37 10.79 10.25
CA CYS A 185 -2.32 10.25 9.40
C CYS A 185 -2.91 9.59 8.15
N SER A 186 -3.98 8.81 8.27
CA SER A 186 -4.62 8.13 7.13
C SER A 186 -5.22 9.12 6.14
N SER A 187 -5.87 10.18 6.64
CA SER A 187 -6.43 11.24 5.80
C SER A 187 -5.35 11.99 5.00
N GLN A 188 -4.28 12.43 5.67
CA GLN A 188 -3.16 13.10 4.99
C GLN A 188 -2.44 12.17 4.02
N PHE A 189 -2.28 10.90 4.39
CA PHE A 189 -1.64 9.89 3.54
C PHE A 189 -2.44 9.68 2.26
N ALA A 190 -3.76 9.49 2.36
CA ALA A 190 -4.64 9.34 1.21
C ALA A 190 -4.56 10.54 0.26
N GLN A 191 -4.56 11.77 0.80
CA GLN A 191 -4.41 12.98 0.00
C GLN A 191 -3.09 13.03 -0.79
N LEU A 192 -1.97 12.66 -0.16
CA LEU A 192 -0.67 12.62 -0.84
C LEU A 192 -0.61 11.51 -1.90
N ILE A 193 -1.19 10.34 -1.61
CA ILE A 193 -1.30 9.24 -2.58
C ILE A 193 -2.10 9.68 -3.82
N ASP A 194 -3.22 10.37 -3.63
CA ASP A 194 -4.04 10.87 -4.73
C ASP A 194 -3.32 11.94 -5.55
N ARG A 195 -2.58 12.84 -4.90
CA ARG A 195 -1.71 13.81 -5.61
C ARG A 195 -0.69 13.13 -6.49
N ILE A 196 0.01 12.11 -5.97
CA ILE A 196 0.98 11.33 -6.76
C ILE A 196 0.28 10.68 -7.94
N LYS A 197 -0.87 10.01 -7.73
CA LYS A 197 -1.64 9.35 -8.79
C LYS A 197 -2.11 10.30 -9.88
N ASN A 198 -2.50 11.53 -9.52
CA ASN A 198 -2.92 12.56 -10.46
C ASN A 198 -1.77 13.08 -11.34
N LEU A 199 -0.52 12.86 -10.92
CA LEU A 199 0.66 13.20 -11.71
C LEU A 199 1.09 12.07 -12.67
N LEU A 200 0.59 10.84 -12.50
CA LEU A 200 0.92 9.66 -13.32
C LEU A 200 0.16 9.66 -14.66
#